data_AF-A0A9D9HYU3-F1
#
_entry.id   AF-A0A9D9HYU3-F1
#
_cell.length_a   1.000
_cell.length_b   1.000
_cell.length_c   1.000
_cell.angle_alpha   90.00
_cell.angle_beta   90.00
_cell.angle_gamma   90.00
#
_symmetry.space_group_name_H-M   'P 1'
#
loop_
_entity.id
_entity.type
_entity.pdbx_description
1 polymer ?
#
loop_
_entity_poly.entity_id
_entity_poly.type
_entity_poly.pdbx_seq_one_letter_code
_entity_poly.pdbx_strand_id
1 'polypeptide(L)'
;VYTVYACGQVKVELTGKEVQNGKLEPEFLPRIGVIMKADQSLQNTIWYGRGEGENYPDSKEACLMGIYRSTVDDMGTNYVYPQENGHREDVRWFGIGDGEHTLLCTMKQPLGLNLANYTDESLEKANHPWQVEKADQVIIHLDYAHSGLGSNSCGEEQLEQFKVKRQDFSMSFTLEVVKNGMEIEQARKQYLD
;
A
#
# COMPACT_ATOMS: atom_id res chain seq x y z
N VAL A 1 5.91 -6.73 16.43
CA VAL A 1 5.97 -8.14 16.85
C VAL A 1 5.76 -9.00 15.61
N TYR A 2 6.60 -10.00 15.42
CA TYR A 2 6.47 -10.99 14.35
C TYR A 2 6.21 -12.35 14.99
N THR A 3 5.14 -13.01 14.57
CA THR A 3 4.75 -14.35 15.06
C THR A 3 4.70 -15.30 13.89
N VAL A 4 5.54 -16.34 13.92
CA VAL A 4 5.63 -17.36 12.88
C VAL A 4 4.91 -18.62 13.36
N TYR A 5 3.92 -19.08 12.59
CA TYR A 5 3.13 -20.27 12.92
C TYR A 5 3.67 -21.51 12.19
N ALA A 6 3.38 -22.70 12.72
CA ALA A 6 3.83 -23.97 12.15
C ALA A 6 3.28 -24.24 10.73
N CYS A 7 2.18 -23.60 10.34
CA CYS A 7 1.61 -23.67 8.99
C CYS A 7 2.34 -22.77 7.97
N GLY A 8 3.37 -22.02 8.37
CA GLY A 8 4.11 -21.11 7.51
C GLY A 8 3.56 -19.68 7.44
N GLN A 9 2.45 -19.39 8.12
CA GLN A 9 1.92 -18.04 8.25
C GLN A 9 2.82 -17.17 9.13
N VAL A 10 2.95 -15.89 8.76
CA VAL A 10 3.66 -14.88 9.54
C VAL A 10 2.70 -13.75 9.87
N LYS A 11 2.29 -13.63 11.14
CA LYS A 11 1.50 -12.50 11.64
C LYS A 11 2.44 -11.38 12.07
N VAL A 12 2.16 -10.18 11.58
CA VAL A 12 2.87 -8.96 11.92
C VAL A 12 1.92 -8.06 12.69
N GLU A 13 2.38 -7.56 13.83
CA GLU A 13 1.68 -6.56 14.63
C GLU A 13 2.64 -5.41 14.91
N LEU A 14 2.30 -4.22 14.40
CA LEU A 14 3.09 -3.02 14.60
C LEU A 14 2.25 -1.99 15.34
N THR A 15 2.80 -1.46 16.43
CA THR A 15 2.22 -0.36 17.18
C THR A 15 3.23 0.79 17.23
N GLY A 16 2.72 2.01 17.07
CA GLY A 16 3.48 3.24 17.22
C GLY A 16 2.81 4.15 18.23
N LYS A 17 3.63 4.89 18.98
CA LYS A 17 3.17 5.94 19.90
C LYS A 17 3.48 7.30 19.30
N GLU A 18 2.55 8.22 19.44
CA GLU A 18 2.79 9.62 19.09
C GLU A 18 3.94 10.16 19.94
N VAL A 19 4.92 10.76 19.28
CA VAL A 19 6.02 11.49 19.94
C VAL A 19 6.22 12.80 19.17
N GLN A 20 6.35 13.90 19.90
CA GLN A 20 6.76 15.19 19.37
C GLN A 20 8.03 15.66 20.06
N ASN A 21 9.14 15.74 19.32
CA ASN A 21 10.46 16.14 19.81
C ASN A 21 10.84 17.54 19.34
N GLY A 22 9.90 18.49 19.43
CA GLY A 22 10.17 19.92 19.21
C GLY A 22 9.10 20.64 18.40
N LYS A 23 9.31 21.94 18.21
CA LYS A 23 8.36 22.83 17.50
C LYS A 23 8.53 22.86 15.98
N LEU A 24 9.62 22.30 15.44
CA LEU A 24 9.95 22.33 14.00
C LEU A 24 9.45 21.09 13.23
N GLU A 25 8.72 20.19 13.89
CA GLU A 25 8.13 19.04 13.22
C GLU A 25 6.96 19.45 12.33
N PRO A 26 6.73 18.75 11.21
CA PRO A 26 5.64 19.07 10.30
C PRO A 26 4.28 18.91 10.99
N GLU A 27 3.33 19.74 10.58
CA GLU A 27 1.97 19.76 11.13
C GLU A 27 1.21 18.46 10.87
N PHE A 28 1.46 17.84 9.70
CA PHE A 28 0.92 16.56 9.28
C PHE A 28 1.99 15.73 8.58
N LEU A 29 1.74 14.43 8.44
CA LEU A 29 2.63 13.46 7.82
C LEU A 29 2.12 13.08 6.42
N PRO A 30 3.00 12.79 5.45
CA PRO A 30 2.56 12.26 4.15
C PRO A 30 1.82 10.93 4.29
N ARG A 31 2.36 10.01 5.10
CA ARG A 31 1.78 8.69 5.39
C ARG A 31 2.37 8.08 6.67
N ILE A 32 1.66 7.12 7.25
CA ILE A 32 2.13 6.23 8.33
C ILE A 32 1.93 4.80 7.86
N GLY A 33 3.00 4.02 7.78
CA GLY A 33 2.95 2.67 7.23
C GLY A 33 4.29 1.94 7.31
N VAL A 34 4.38 0.84 6.57
CA VAL A 34 5.62 0.08 6.38
C VAL A 34 5.91 -0.09 4.90
N ILE A 35 7.20 -0.12 4.56
CA ILE A 35 7.70 -0.48 3.25
C ILE A 35 8.28 -1.88 3.35
N MET A 36 7.81 -2.78 2.49
CA MET A 36 8.36 -4.11 2.29
C MET A 36 8.93 -4.22 0.87
N LYS A 37 9.87 -5.14 0.68
CA LYS A 37 10.45 -5.43 -0.63
C LYS A 37 10.31 -6.90 -0.92
N ALA A 38 9.80 -7.22 -2.10
CA ALA A 38 9.60 -8.59 -2.55
C ALA A 38 10.43 -8.88 -3.80
N ASP A 39 10.59 -10.16 -4.11
CA ASP A 39 11.34 -10.61 -5.27
C ASP A 39 10.73 -10.05 -6.58
N GLN A 40 11.58 -9.65 -7.51
CA GLN A 40 11.17 -9.04 -8.78
C GLN A 40 10.31 -9.98 -9.66
N SER A 41 10.35 -11.29 -9.44
CA SER A 41 9.51 -12.25 -10.15
C SER A 41 8.03 -12.18 -9.79
N LEU A 42 7.66 -11.56 -8.65
CA LEU A 42 6.28 -11.50 -8.16
C LEU A 42 5.50 -10.35 -8.81
N GLN A 43 5.12 -10.52 -10.07
CA GLN A 43 4.53 -9.44 -10.89
C GLN A 43 3.00 -9.48 -11.03
N ASN A 44 2.36 -10.63 -10.82
CA ASN A 44 0.91 -10.73 -10.91
C ASN A 44 0.27 -10.29 -9.61
N THR A 45 -0.67 -9.34 -9.64
CA THR A 45 -1.34 -8.85 -8.43
C THR A 45 -2.85 -9.09 -8.45
N ILE A 46 -3.41 -9.31 -7.26
CA ILE A 46 -4.83 -9.41 -6.98
C ILE A 46 -5.11 -8.72 -5.64
N TRP A 47 -6.18 -7.95 -5.51
CA TRP A 47 -6.55 -7.36 -4.22
C TRP A 47 -8.06 -7.27 -4.04
N TYR A 48 -8.49 -7.26 -2.77
CA TYR A 48 -9.83 -6.86 -2.37
C TYR A 48 -9.76 -5.52 -1.65
N GLY A 49 -10.26 -4.48 -2.30
CA GLY A 49 -10.18 -3.10 -1.85
C GLY A 49 -10.88 -2.18 -2.83
N ARG A 50 -10.56 -0.88 -2.81
CA ARG A 50 -11.03 0.05 -3.84
C ARG A 50 -10.26 -0.12 -5.14
N GLY A 51 -10.94 0.03 -6.27
CA GLY A 51 -10.31 -0.03 -7.59
C GLY A 51 -11.28 0.14 -8.76
N GLU A 52 -10.86 -0.15 -10.00
CA GLU A 52 -9.51 -0.69 -10.35
C GLU A 52 -8.39 0.37 -10.35
N GLY A 53 -8.75 1.63 -10.59
CA GLY A 53 -7.83 2.76 -10.66
C GLY A 53 -7.30 3.23 -9.30
N GLU A 54 -6.30 4.11 -9.36
CA GLU A 54 -5.75 4.73 -8.16
C GLU A 54 -6.77 5.60 -7.44
N ASN A 55 -6.62 5.70 -6.13
CA ASN A 55 -7.48 6.49 -5.28
C ASN A 55 -6.77 6.85 -3.98
N TYR A 56 -7.15 8.00 -3.41
CA TYR A 56 -6.60 8.56 -2.18
C TYR A 56 -7.75 8.95 -1.23
N PRO A 57 -7.48 9.23 0.06
CA PRO A 57 -8.52 9.51 1.06
C PRO A 57 -9.59 10.52 0.62
N ASP A 58 -9.21 11.54 -0.15
CA ASP A 58 -10.07 12.62 -0.64
C ASP A 58 -10.53 12.48 -2.10
N SER A 59 -10.19 11.39 -2.77
CA SER A 59 -10.57 11.11 -4.18
C SER A 59 -11.14 9.69 -4.39
N LYS A 60 -11.37 8.93 -3.32
CA LYS A 60 -11.72 7.50 -3.40
C LYS A 60 -13.17 7.14 -3.73
N GLU A 61 -14.09 8.11 -3.71
CA GLU A 61 -15.52 7.84 -3.92
C GLU A 61 -15.86 7.31 -5.33
N ALA A 62 -15.00 7.58 -6.32
CA ALA A 62 -15.16 7.04 -7.67
C ALA A 62 -14.73 5.56 -7.78
N CYS A 63 -13.93 5.05 -6.83
CA CYS A 63 -13.42 3.69 -6.85
C CYS A 63 -14.26 2.78 -5.94
N LEU A 64 -14.89 1.78 -6.55
CA LEU A 64 -15.76 0.83 -5.86
C LEU A 64 -14.95 -0.23 -5.11
N MET A 65 -15.55 -0.80 -4.07
CA MET A 65 -15.01 -2.00 -3.43
C MET A 65 -15.21 -3.22 -4.33
N GLY A 66 -14.15 -3.98 -4.56
CA GLY A 66 -14.19 -5.14 -5.43
C GLY A 66 -12.92 -5.98 -5.37
N ILE A 67 -12.94 -7.14 -6.05
CA ILE A 67 -11.74 -7.94 -6.26
C ILE A 67 -11.22 -7.61 -7.64
N TYR A 68 -10.00 -7.09 -7.69
CA TYR A 68 -9.34 -6.64 -8.92
C TYR A 68 -8.05 -7.43 -9.15
N ARG A 69 -7.58 -7.44 -10.40
CA ARG A 69 -6.33 -8.08 -10.82
C ARG A 69 -5.57 -7.12 -11.73
N SER A 70 -4.25 -7.13 -11.63
CA SER A 70 -3.36 -6.32 -12.48
C SER A 70 -1.96 -6.94 -12.52
N THR A 71 -1.01 -6.22 -13.11
CA THR A 71 0.43 -6.44 -12.93
C THR A 71 1.02 -5.34 -12.06
N VAL A 72 2.18 -5.54 -11.42
CA VAL A 72 2.86 -4.48 -10.64
C VAL A 72 3.19 -3.27 -11.53
N ASP A 73 3.59 -3.49 -12.79
CA ASP A 73 3.85 -2.40 -13.74
C ASP A 73 2.58 -1.57 -14.06
N ASP A 74 1.40 -2.18 -14.02
CA ASP A 74 0.11 -1.53 -14.30
C ASP A 74 -0.59 -0.97 -13.04
N MET A 75 0.02 -1.06 -11.86
CA MET A 75 -0.56 -0.52 -10.62
C MET A 75 -0.38 1.01 -10.49
N GLY A 76 0.69 1.53 -11.10
CA GLY A 76 1.05 2.95 -11.08
C GLY A 76 0.42 3.75 -12.22
N THR A 77 0.42 5.07 -12.05
CA THR A 77 -0.05 6.02 -13.07
C THR A 77 1.13 6.76 -13.69
N ASN A 78 1.22 6.72 -15.02
CA ASN A 78 2.30 7.36 -15.77
C ASN A 78 2.07 8.87 -15.94
N TYR A 79 2.28 9.64 -14.87
CA TYR A 79 2.20 11.10 -14.89
C TYR A 79 3.34 11.75 -15.68
N VAL A 80 3.03 12.82 -16.44
CA VAL A 80 4.02 13.55 -17.27
C VAL A 80 5.19 14.10 -16.45
N TYR A 81 4.91 14.56 -15.24
CA TYR A 81 5.92 14.83 -14.23
C TYR A 81 5.79 13.72 -13.17
N PRO A 82 6.77 12.83 -13.01
CA PRO A 82 6.72 11.75 -12.03
C PRO A 82 6.43 12.26 -10.62
N GLN A 83 5.51 11.61 -9.94
CA GLN A 83 5.03 11.96 -8.60
C GLN A 83 4.39 10.74 -7.94
N GLU A 84 4.13 10.80 -6.63
CA GLU A 84 3.38 9.78 -5.88
C GLU A 84 2.11 9.36 -6.64
N ASN A 85 1.92 8.05 -6.82
CA ASN A 85 0.88 7.49 -7.66
C ASN A 85 0.56 6.03 -7.28
N GLY A 86 -0.55 5.51 -7.81
CA GLY A 86 -0.86 4.09 -7.72
C GLY A 86 -1.42 3.65 -6.36
N HIS A 87 -1.81 4.57 -5.49
CA HIS A 87 -2.39 4.23 -4.19
C HIS A 87 -3.75 3.56 -4.34
N ARG A 88 -4.08 2.62 -3.44
CA ARG A 88 -5.40 1.99 -3.30
C ARG A 88 -5.80 2.01 -1.83
N GLU A 89 -6.93 2.64 -1.52
CA GLU A 89 -7.51 2.69 -0.17
C GLU A 89 -8.39 1.48 0.15
N ASP A 90 -8.66 1.31 1.45
CA ASP A 90 -9.58 0.34 2.01
C ASP A 90 -9.30 -1.12 1.58
N VAL A 91 -8.01 -1.45 1.32
CA VAL A 91 -7.58 -2.81 0.96
C VAL A 91 -7.66 -3.70 2.19
N ARG A 92 -8.31 -4.85 2.06
CA ARG A 92 -8.45 -5.84 3.15
C ARG A 92 -7.49 -7.01 3.00
N TRP A 93 -7.14 -7.33 1.77
CA TRP A 93 -6.09 -8.27 1.44
C TRP A 93 -5.57 -8.00 0.03
N PHE A 94 -4.30 -8.34 -0.21
CA PHE A 94 -3.71 -8.36 -1.54
C PHE A 94 -2.78 -9.55 -1.70
N GLY A 95 -2.55 -9.96 -2.94
CA GLY A 95 -1.59 -10.97 -3.33
C GLY A 95 -0.65 -10.45 -4.41
N ILE A 96 0.62 -10.87 -4.35
CA ILE A 96 1.60 -10.73 -5.43
C ILE A 96 2.20 -12.10 -5.75
N GLY A 97 2.31 -12.47 -7.02
CA GLY A 97 2.63 -13.83 -7.43
C GLY A 97 3.42 -13.94 -8.72
N ASP A 98 4.08 -15.08 -8.91
CA ASP A 98 4.88 -15.44 -10.09
C ASP A 98 4.08 -16.22 -11.15
N GLY A 99 2.81 -16.55 -10.85
CA GLY A 99 1.93 -17.35 -11.71
C GLY A 99 1.73 -18.79 -11.22
N GLU A 100 2.61 -19.29 -10.35
CA GLU A 100 2.45 -20.58 -9.67
C GLU A 100 2.05 -20.40 -8.20
N HIS A 101 2.70 -19.45 -7.53
CA HIS A 101 2.51 -19.12 -6.13
C HIS A 101 2.20 -17.63 -5.96
N THR A 102 1.47 -17.33 -4.89
CA THR A 102 1.11 -15.96 -4.50
C THR A 102 1.49 -15.76 -3.04
N LEU A 103 2.25 -14.71 -2.74
CA LEU A 103 2.37 -14.18 -1.40
C LEU A 103 1.09 -13.39 -1.10
N LEU A 104 0.22 -13.97 -0.28
CA LEU A 104 -1.03 -13.37 0.18
C LEU A 104 -0.79 -12.62 1.49
N CYS A 105 -1.26 -11.39 1.55
CA CYS A 105 -1.29 -10.56 2.75
C CYS A 105 -2.75 -10.25 3.12
N THR A 106 -3.18 -10.68 4.30
CA THR A 106 -4.53 -10.41 4.84
C THR A 106 -4.43 -9.47 6.02
N MET A 107 -5.25 -8.42 6.04
CA MET A 107 -5.16 -7.34 7.01
C MET A 107 -6.31 -7.43 8.02
N LYS A 108 -6.00 -7.23 9.30
CA LYS A 108 -7.02 -7.24 10.36
C LYS A 108 -7.98 -6.06 10.24
N GLN A 109 -7.45 -4.90 9.87
CA GLN A 109 -8.18 -3.70 9.48
C GLN A 109 -7.76 -3.31 8.07
N PRO A 110 -8.63 -2.65 7.28
CA PRO A 110 -8.22 -2.19 5.96
C PRO A 110 -7.01 -1.25 6.04
N LEU A 111 -6.10 -1.38 5.07
CA LEU A 111 -4.89 -0.54 4.92
C LEU A 111 -4.86 0.06 3.51
N GLY A 112 -4.02 1.07 3.33
CA GLY A 112 -3.63 1.56 2.01
C GLY A 112 -2.54 0.69 1.37
N LEU A 113 -2.53 0.61 0.04
CA LEU A 113 -1.57 -0.20 -0.73
C LEU A 113 -0.99 0.60 -1.90
N ASN A 114 0.34 0.57 -2.05
CA ASN A 114 1.03 0.85 -3.31
C ASN A 114 1.91 -0.35 -3.66
N LEU A 115 1.98 -0.70 -4.95
CA LEU A 115 2.88 -1.69 -5.50
C LEU A 115 3.63 -1.05 -6.67
N ALA A 116 4.96 -1.09 -6.66
CA ALA A 116 5.76 -0.44 -7.70
C ALA A 116 7.05 -1.21 -8.02
N ASN A 117 7.52 -1.09 -9.26
CA ASN A 117 8.83 -1.55 -9.72
C ASN A 117 9.87 -0.41 -9.73
N TYR A 118 9.72 0.59 -8.87
CA TYR A 118 10.63 1.71 -8.67
C TYR A 118 10.58 2.14 -7.20
N THR A 119 11.62 2.83 -6.72
CA THR A 119 11.66 3.37 -5.35
C THR A 119 11.17 4.81 -5.30
N ASP A 120 10.74 5.24 -4.12
CA ASP A 120 10.33 6.62 -3.84
C ASP A 120 11.45 7.61 -4.23
N GLU A 121 12.72 7.27 -3.96
CA GLU A 121 13.86 8.13 -4.30
C GLU A 121 14.11 8.23 -5.81
N SER A 122 13.79 7.17 -6.57
CA SER A 122 13.91 7.16 -8.03
C SER A 122 12.82 8.02 -8.66
N LEU A 123 11.59 7.89 -8.15
CA LEU A 123 10.44 8.67 -8.56
C LEU A 123 10.64 10.17 -8.28
N GLU A 124 11.11 10.51 -7.07
CA GLU A 124 11.36 11.91 -6.65
C GLU A 124 12.44 12.60 -7.47
N LYS A 125 13.47 11.87 -7.93
CA LYS A 125 14.56 12.45 -8.73
C LYS A 125 14.18 12.68 -10.20
N ALA A 126 13.17 11.96 -10.69
CA ALA A 126 12.81 11.96 -12.10
C ALA A 126 11.96 13.20 -12.44
N ASN A 127 12.34 13.93 -13.48
CA ASN A 127 11.54 15.03 -14.02
C ASN A 127 10.64 14.61 -15.18
N HIS A 128 10.90 13.42 -15.74
CA HIS A 128 10.17 12.83 -16.85
C HIS A 128 10.04 11.31 -16.69
N PRO A 129 8.98 10.67 -17.22
CA PRO A 129 8.70 9.26 -17.00
C PRO A 129 9.83 8.29 -17.32
N TRP A 130 10.54 8.52 -18.43
CA TRP A 130 11.63 7.63 -18.85
C TRP A 130 12.88 7.74 -17.97
N GLN A 131 12.92 8.68 -17.02
CA GLN A 131 14.01 8.84 -16.06
C GLN A 131 13.76 8.06 -14.76
N VAL A 132 12.54 7.52 -14.55
CA VAL A 132 12.25 6.68 -13.39
C VAL A 132 13.00 5.35 -13.55
N GLU A 133 14.06 5.18 -12.76
CA GLU A 133 14.86 3.95 -12.75
C GLU A 133 14.07 2.83 -12.08
N LYS A 134 14.03 1.66 -12.74
CA LYS A 134 13.42 0.46 -12.18
C LYS A 134 14.23 -0.04 -10.97
N ALA A 135 13.51 -0.52 -9.96
CA ALA A 135 14.08 -1.22 -8.81
C ALA A 135 14.33 -2.69 -9.15
N ASP A 136 15.29 -3.31 -8.44
CA ASP A 136 15.56 -4.75 -8.50
C ASP A 136 14.55 -5.60 -7.70
N GLN A 137 13.59 -4.95 -7.06
CA GLN A 137 12.60 -5.54 -6.15
C GLN A 137 11.25 -4.86 -6.36
N VAL A 138 10.17 -5.61 -6.13
CA VAL A 138 8.83 -5.03 -5.99
C VAL A 138 8.78 -4.27 -4.67
N ILE A 139 8.53 -2.97 -4.74
CA ILE A 139 8.34 -2.11 -3.58
C ILE A 139 6.86 -2.16 -3.19
N ILE A 140 6.61 -2.46 -1.92
CA ILE A 140 5.26 -2.62 -1.35
C ILE A 140 5.12 -1.64 -0.21
N HIS A 141 4.23 -0.68 -0.34
CA HIS A 141 3.83 0.15 0.80
C HIS A 141 2.51 -0.35 1.36
N LEU A 142 2.48 -0.53 2.68
CA LEU A 142 1.26 -0.79 3.45
C LEU A 142 1.02 0.31 4.46
N ASP A 143 -0.04 1.08 4.25
CA ASP A 143 -0.31 2.26 5.05
C ASP A 143 -1.41 2.03 6.06
N TYR A 144 -1.12 2.39 7.31
CA TYR A 144 -2.15 2.65 8.30
C TYR A 144 -2.97 3.90 7.94
N ALA A 145 -2.30 4.94 7.43
CA ALA A 145 -2.94 6.17 7.00
C ALA A 145 -2.10 6.87 5.92
N HIS A 146 -2.77 7.47 4.94
CA HIS A 146 -2.17 8.27 3.88
C HIS A 146 -2.83 9.66 3.88
N SER A 147 -2.09 10.73 3.60
CA SER A 147 -2.68 12.06 3.43
C SER A 147 -3.38 12.17 2.08
N GLY A 148 -4.43 13.00 1.99
CA GLY A 148 -5.12 13.30 0.75
C GLY A 148 -4.25 14.05 -0.26
N LEU A 149 -4.74 14.20 -1.48
CA LEU A 149 -4.07 14.91 -2.57
C LEU A 149 -4.23 16.43 -2.44
N GLY A 150 -5.42 16.90 -2.09
CA GLY A 150 -5.80 18.31 -2.21
C GLY A 150 -5.77 18.81 -3.67
N SER A 151 -5.62 20.12 -3.84
CA SER A 151 -5.58 20.77 -5.17
C SER A 151 -4.59 21.94 -5.23
N ASN A 152 -3.58 21.92 -4.34
CA ASN A 152 -2.71 23.07 -4.05
C ASN A 152 -1.72 23.44 -5.18
N SER A 153 -1.83 22.83 -6.37
CA SER A 153 -1.20 23.32 -7.58
C SER A 153 -1.84 24.62 -8.08
N CYS A 154 -3.17 24.75 -7.92
CA CYS A 154 -3.96 25.94 -8.21
C CYS A 154 -5.31 25.85 -7.49
N GLY A 155 -5.29 25.88 -6.15
CA GLY A 155 -6.47 25.62 -5.34
C GLY A 155 -6.16 25.49 -3.85
N GLU A 156 -7.01 24.76 -3.14
CA GLU A 156 -6.87 24.54 -1.70
C GLU A 156 -5.88 23.41 -1.41
N GLU A 157 -5.20 23.52 -0.27
CA GLU A 157 -4.50 22.41 0.37
C GLU A 157 -5.50 21.30 0.78
N GLN A 158 -4.99 20.13 1.16
CA GLN A 158 -5.80 19.07 1.77
C GLN A 158 -6.68 19.64 2.89
N LEU A 159 -7.97 19.29 2.88
CA LEU A 159 -8.84 19.58 4.01
C LEU A 159 -8.31 18.87 5.27
N GLU A 160 -8.52 19.48 6.43
CA GLU A 160 -7.98 19.02 7.71
C GLU A 160 -8.30 17.54 8.03
N GLN A 161 -9.46 17.05 7.60
CA GLN A 161 -9.86 15.65 7.78
C GLN A 161 -9.06 14.64 6.96
N PHE A 162 -8.35 15.10 5.92
CA PHE A 162 -7.52 14.29 5.03
C PHE A 162 -6.01 14.50 5.29
N LYS A 163 -5.65 15.24 6.33
CA LYS A 163 -4.26 15.38 6.78
C LYS A 163 -3.97 14.32 7.85
N VAL A 164 -2.96 13.48 7.61
CA VAL A 164 -2.53 12.49 8.61
C VAL A 164 -1.81 13.19 9.75
N LYS A 165 -2.43 13.21 10.92
CA LYS A 165 -1.81 13.77 12.12
C LYS A 165 -0.79 12.80 12.70
N ARG A 166 0.13 13.34 13.50
CA ARG A 166 0.88 12.55 14.46
C ARG A 166 -0.12 11.93 15.43
N GLN A 167 -0.11 10.61 15.52
CA GLN A 167 -1.07 9.86 16.32
C GLN A 167 -0.50 8.49 16.70
N ASP A 168 -1.02 7.93 17.78
CA ASP A 168 -0.87 6.51 18.07
C ASP A 168 -1.46 5.69 16.91
N PHE A 169 -0.78 4.63 16.51
CA PHE A 169 -1.29 3.73 15.49
C PHE A 169 -1.04 2.26 15.83
N SER A 170 -1.85 1.40 15.24
CA SER A 170 -1.70 -0.05 15.32
C SER A 170 -2.13 -0.66 14.00
N MET A 171 -1.26 -1.48 13.41
CA MET A 171 -1.55 -2.25 12.21
C MET A 171 -1.23 -3.72 12.44
N SER A 172 -2.09 -4.59 11.92
CA SER A 172 -1.88 -6.05 11.97
C SER A 172 -2.26 -6.69 10.65
N PHE A 173 -1.36 -7.51 10.14
CA PHE A 173 -1.56 -8.26 8.91
C PHE A 173 -0.82 -9.59 8.96
N THR A 174 -1.28 -10.55 8.18
CA THR A 174 -0.73 -11.90 8.09
C THR A 174 -0.27 -12.17 6.67
N LEU A 175 0.96 -12.66 6.54
CA LEU A 175 1.56 -13.09 5.29
C LEU A 175 1.54 -14.61 5.19
N GLU A 176 1.21 -15.14 4.02
CA GLU A 176 1.26 -16.56 3.72
C GLU A 176 1.48 -16.83 2.23
N VAL A 177 2.10 -17.97 1.91
CA VAL A 177 2.27 -18.40 0.51
C VAL A 177 1.15 -19.35 0.15
N VAL A 178 0.42 -19.04 -0.92
CA VAL A 178 -0.68 -19.85 -1.43
C VAL A 178 -0.43 -20.22 -2.90
N LYS A 179 -1.10 -21.26 -3.38
CA LYS A 179 -1.10 -21.55 -4.82
C LYS A 179 -1.89 -20.48 -5.58
N ASN A 180 -1.45 -20.17 -6.79
CA ASN A 180 -2.18 -19.27 -7.67
C ASN A 180 -3.64 -19.74 -7.84
N GLY A 181 -4.59 -18.81 -7.72
CA GLY A 181 -6.03 -19.08 -7.80
C GLY A 181 -6.69 -19.44 -6.46
N MET A 182 -5.90 -19.71 -5.41
CA MET A 182 -6.43 -19.99 -4.06
C MET A 182 -6.59 -18.74 -3.19
N GLU A 183 -6.21 -17.55 -3.68
CA GLU A 183 -6.12 -16.33 -2.86
C GLU A 183 -7.46 -15.97 -2.22
N ILE A 184 -8.54 -16.00 -3.02
CA ILE A 184 -9.88 -15.63 -2.56
C ILE A 184 -10.41 -16.61 -1.51
N GLU A 185 -10.13 -17.90 -1.68
CA GLU A 185 -10.55 -18.92 -0.72
C GLU A 185 -9.79 -18.76 0.60
N GLN A 186 -8.47 -18.57 0.53
CA GLN A 186 -7.62 -18.44 1.71
C GLN A 186 -7.89 -17.15 2.47
N ALA A 187 -8.04 -16.02 1.78
CA ALA A 187 -8.34 -14.72 2.41
C ALA A 187 -9.70 -14.69 3.15
N ARG A 188 -10.61 -15.62 2.85
CA ARG A 188 -11.90 -15.76 3.56
C ARG A 188 -11.78 -16.58 4.85
N LYS A 189 -10.69 -17.29 5.07
CA LYS A 189 -10.49 -18.08 6.29
C LYS A 189 -10.21 -17.12 7.44
N GLN A 190 -11.18 -17.01 8.34
CA GLN A 190 -10.98 -16.37 9.63
C GLN A 190 -10.51 -17.43 10.61
N TYR A 191 -9.26 -17.33 11.03
CA TYR A 191 -8.76 -18.11 12.15
C TYR A 191 -9.31 -17.48 13.43
N LEU A 192 -10.05 -18.27 14.22
CA LEU A 192 -10.47 -17.86 15.55
C LEU A 192 -9.24 -17.93 16.45
N ASP A 193 -8.79 -16.77 16.93
CA ASP A 193 -7.76 -16.66 17.98
C ASP A 193 -8.28 -17.26 19.30
#